data_AF-R1DBH3-F1
#
_entry.id   AF-R1DBH3-F1
#
_cell.length_a   1.000
_cell.length_b   1.000
_cell.length_c   1.000
_cell.angle_alpha   90.00
_cell.angle_beta   90.00
_cell.angle_gamma   90.00
#
_symmetry.space_group_name_H-M   'P 1'
#
loop_
_entity.id
_entity.type
_entity.pdbx_description
1 polymer ?
#
loop_
_entity_poly.entity_id
_entity_poly.type
_entity_poly.pdbx_seq_one_letter_code
_entity_poly.pdbx_strand_id
1 'polypeptide(L)'
;MVPPDAADATLPSADELRAEEEARHMRREAEIERSWSKEVVVEGGGRQAWPGARATLHVVSTVVSSRSGEGVGSVFEDSRPLGVPRLLLLGRGILVPGLERAVGGMREGESARVVVQPEGAYGDAGSPAAPRVPGSAVVTYEVELVKLEEEAELWDLSFDDKLRLAAERRERGNALYRGLAFAAADEEYEQGMRYLVYMPQPEDGQLAPLEEATVRMQLNLCAAKLRTGREAAALAHADKVLELRPEHPKALYRKGQAHTQLGAYAEASLALTRAKAAAEAEADSSAAAAVEKEEARLAERRQRHARQRKAAYRRMVGGGAGEARGEANAEAADQPRAAAGGGLRVGVAAAVLVAAGAVALAAAALASSWG
;
A
#
# COMPACT_ATOMS: atom_id res chain seq x y z
N MET A 1 -58.75 12.21 15.44
CA MET A 1 -59.12 10.94 14.77
C MET A 1 -57.94 10.55 13.89
N VAL A 2 -57.07 9.68 14.38
CA VAL A 2 -55.99 9.06 13.61
C VAL A 2 -56.57 7.76 13.06
N PRO A 3 -56.45 7.44 11.75
CA PRO A 3 -57.07 6.25 11.20
C PRO A 3 -56.44 4.98 11.79
N PRO A 4 -57.23 4.01 12.25
CA PRO A 4 -56.75 2.72 12.72
C PRO A 4 -56.68 1.77 11.54
N ASP A 5 -55.56 1.76 10.80
CA ASP A 5 -55.29 0.68 9.82
C ASP A 5 -53.82 0.69 9.37
N ALA A 6 -52.91 0.55 10.34
CA ALA A 6 -51.52 0.22 10.06
C ALA A 6 -51.01 -0.79 11.10
N ALA A 7 -51.75 -1.87 11.27
CA ALA A 7 -51.31 -3.01 12.07
C ALA A 7 -51.75 -4.28 11.36
N ASP A 8 -50.91 -4.78 10.44
CA ASP A 8 -50.49 -6.19 10.39
C ASP A 8 -49.54 -6.42 9.19
N ALA A 9 -48.35 -5.82 9.23
CA ALA A 9 -47.26 -6.28 8.36
C ALA A 9 -46.43 -7.26 9.20
N THR A 10 -46.77 -8.55 9.13
CA THR A 10 -45.96 -9.62 9.71
C THR A 10 -44.55 -9.49 9.15
N LEU A 11 -43.58 -9.24 10.04
CA LEU A 11 -42.18 -9.18 9.64
C LEU A 11 -41.76 -10.54 9.09
N PRO A 12 -41.05 -10.59 7.95
CA PRO A 12 -40.61 -11.84 7.37
C PRO A 12 -39.73 -12.62 8.35
N SER A 13 -39.91 -13.94 8.36
CA SER A 13 -39.12 -14.85 9.16
C SER A 13 -37.65 -14.85 8.72
N ALA A 14 -36.75 -15.32 9.60
CA ALA A 14 -35.32 -15.41 9.29
C ALA A 14 -35.04 -16.27 8.04
N ASP A 15 -35.84 -17.30 7.79
CA ASP A 15 -35.69 -18.18 6.63
C ASP A 15 -36.20 -17.53 5.34
N GLU A 16 -37.28 -16.73 5.41
CA GLU A 16 -37.74 -15.92 4.28
C GLU A 16 -36.72 -14.85 3.91
N LEU A 17 -36.13 -14.17 4.89
CA LEU A 17 -35.05 -13.21 4.67
C LEU A 17 -33.82 -13.86 4.02
N ARG A 18 -33.39 -15.02 4.50
CA ARG A 18 -32.27 -15.78 3.88
C ARG A 18 -32.59 -16.17 2.45
N ALA A 19 -33.78 -16.68 2.18
CA ALA A 19 -34.19 -17.08 0.83
C ALA A 19 -34.25 -15.89 -0.13
N GLU A 20 -34.71 -14.72 0.34
CA GLU A 20 -34.70 -13.49 -0.45
C GLU A 20 -33.29 -12.99 -0.75
N GLU A 21 -32.39 -13.06 0.23
CA GLU A 21 -30.97 -12.72 0.07
C GLU A 21 -30.27 -13.65 -0.93
N GLU A 22 -30.50 -14.96 -0.82
CA GLU A 22 -29.98 -15.95 -1.77
C GLU A 22 -30.52 -15.72 -3.19
N ALA A 23 -31.82 -15.47 -3.33
CA ALA A 23 -32.42 -15.15 -4.63
C ALA A 23 -31.87 -13.84 -5.21
N ARG A 24 -31.60 -12.84 -4.37
CA ARG A 24 -30.95 -11.59 -4.78
C ARG A 24 -29.51 -11.83 -5.22
N HIS A 25 -28.74 -12.63 -4.49
CA HIS A 25 -27.38 -13.02 -4.83
C HIS A 25 -27.35 -13.79 -6.16
N MET A 26 -28.21 -14.78 -6.35
CA MET A 26 -28.32 -15.54 -7.61
C MET A 26 -28.67 -14.65 -8.80
N ARG A 27 -29.60 -13.70 -8.63
CA ARG A 27 -29.93 -12.72 -9.68
C ARG A 27 -28.73 -11.86 -10.03
N ARG A 28 -27.97 -11.42 -9.02
CA ARG A 28 -26.77 -10.60 -9.21
C ARG A 28 -25.66 -11.38 -9.92
N GLU A 29 -25.39 -12.61 -9.53
CA GLU A 29 -24.39 -13.46 -10.20
C GLU A 29 -24.77 -13.72 -11.67
N ALA A 30 -26.05 -13.99 -11.95
CA ALA A 30 -26.52 -14.18 -13.33
C ALA A 30 -26.43 -12.89 -14.17
N GLU A 31 -26.60 -11.73 -13.55
CA GLU A 31 -26.41 -10.43 -14.19
C GLU A 31 -24.92 -10.17 -14.48
N ILE A 32 -24.04 -10.43 -13.50
CA ILE A 32 -22.59 -10.34 -13.68
C ILE A 32 -22.15 -11.25 -14.81
N GLU A 33 -22.61 -12.50 -14.86
CA GLU A 33 -22.20 -13.45 -15.90
C GLU A 33 -22.55 -12.98 -17.32
N ARG A 34 -23.64 -12.23 -17.48
CA ARG A 34 -24.04 -11.64 -18.78
C ARG A 34 -23.38 -10.29 -19.07
N SER A 35 -22.70 -9.71 -18.09
CA SER A 35 -22.15 -8.35 -18.16
C SER A 35 -20.72 -8.28 -18.70
N TRP A 36 -20.11 -9.41 -19.09
CA TRP A 36 -18.76 -9.41 -19.62
C TRP A 36 -18.60 -10.34 -20.82
N SER A 37 -17.58 -10.06 -21.63
CA SER A 37 -17.14 -10.95 -22.71
C SER A 37 -15.61 -10.96 -22.76
N LYS A 38 -15.03 -12.09 -23.19
CA LYS A 38 -13.59 -12.28 -23.37
C LYS A 38 -13.31 -12.74 -24.79
N GLU A 39 -12.37 -12.08 -25.44
CA GLU A 39 -11.78 -12.48 -26.71
C GLU A 39 -10.30 -12.82 -26.49
N VAL A 40 -9.91 -14.06 -26.78
CA VAL A 40 -8.51 -14.49 -26.65
C VAL A 40 -7.71 -13.93 -27.82
N VAL A 41 -6.66 -13.17 -27.51
CA VAL A 41 -5.74 -12.58 -28.50
C VAL A 41 -4.54 -13.50 -28.72
N VAL A 42 -4.03 -14.10 -27.64
CA VAL A 42 -2.95 -15.09 -27.66
C VAL A 42 -3.34 -16.23 -26.74
N GLU A 43 -3.32 -17.46 -27.25
CA GLU A 43 -3.61 -18.67 -26.47
C GLU A 43 -2.51 -18.95 -25.44
N GLY A 44 -2.90 -19.25 -24.20
CA GLY A 44 -1.98 -19.69 -23.14
C GLY A 44 -1.79 -21.20 -23.16
N GLY A 45 -0.54 -21.65 -23.02
CA GLY A 45 -0.20 -23.07 -22.99
C GLY A 45 -0.12 -23.69 -21.58
N GLY A 46 -0.13 -22.85 -20.53
CA GLY A 46 0.09 -23.31 -19.17
C GLY A 46 -1.18 -23.76 -18.44
N ARG A 47 -1.08 -23.77 -17.10
CA ARG A 47 -2.20 -24.12 -16.21
C ARG A 47 -3.33 -23.11 -16.39
N GLN A 48 -4.57 -23.59 -16.27
CA GLN A 48 -5.73 -22.71 -16.18
C GLN A 48 -5.74 -22.03 -14.82
N ALA A 49 -6.16 -20.78 -14.75
CA ALA A 49 -6.38 -20.06 -13.49
C ALA A 49 -7.38 -20.78 -12.58
N TRP A 50 -7.15 -20.73 -11.27
CA TRP A 50 -8.06 -21.29 -10.27
C TRP A 50 -8.35 -20.26 -9.16
N PRO A 51 -9.50 -20.35 -8.47
CA PRO A 51 -9.75 -19.55 -7.27
C PRO A 51 -8.62 -19.75 -6.25
N GLY A 52 -8.09 -18.65 -5.74
CA GLY A 52 -6.94 -18.61 -4.84
C GLY A 52 -5.60 -18.36 -5.54
N ALA A 53 -5.44 -18.76 -6.82
CA ALA A 53 -4.16 -18.64 -7.51
C ALA A 53 -3.59 -17.22 -7.43
N ARG A 54 -2.28 -17.13 -7.18
CA ARG A 54 -1.52 -15.89 -7.25
C ARG A 54 -1.15 -15.64 -8.71
N ALA A 55 -1.89 -14.72 -9.32
CA ALA A 55 -1.75 -14.34 -10.71
C ALA A 55 -0.83 -13.12 -10.86
N THR A 56 0.14 -13.25 -11.75
CA THR A 56 0.94 -12.13 -12.26
C THR A 56 0.36 -11.72 -13.60
N LEU A 57 -0.12 -10.48 -13.71
CA LEU A 57 -0.88 -10.00 -14.85
C LEU A 57 -0.32 -8.67 -15.35
N HIS A 58 -0.19 -8.51 -16.66
CA HIS A 58 -0.26 -7.17 -17.24
C HIS A 58 -1.71 -6.83 -17.54
N VAL A 59 -2.15 -5.65 -17.12
CA VAL A 59 -3.47 -5.11 -17.42
C VAL A 59 -3.37 -3.69 -17.95
N VAL A 60 -4.19 -3.38 -18.95
CA VAL A 60 -4.50 -2.02 -19.39
C VAL A 60 -5.99 -1.83 -19.47
N SER A 61 -6.48 -0.82 -18.76
CA SER A 61 -7.91 -0.59 -18.53
C SER A 61 -8.33 0.73 -19.18
N THR A 62 -9.31 0.67 -20.08
CA THR A 62 -9.80 1.83 -20.86
C THR A 62 -11.30 1.98 -20.73
N VAL A 63 -11.78 3.18 -20.46
CA VAL A 63 -13.23 3.48 -20.51
C VAL A 63 -13.66 3.64 -21.97
N VAL A 64 -14.64 2.85 -22.42
CA VAL A 64 -15.14 2.86 -23.81
C VAL A 64 -16.38 3.71 -23.96
N SER A 65 -17.26 3.71 -22.95
CA SER A 65 -18.44 4.56 -22.92
C SER A 65 -18.80 4.86 -21.47
N SER A 66 -19.55 5.93 -21.25
CA SER A 66 -20.14 6.29 -19.95
C SER A 66 -21.43 7.07 -20.18
N ARG A 67 -22.32 7.12 -19.19
CA ARG A 67 -23.60 7.85 -19.31
C ARG A 67 -23.40 9.35 -19.52
N SER A 68 -22.38 9.94 -18.90
CA SER A 68 -22.05 11.36 -19.02
C SER A 68 -21.16 11.68 -20.22
N GLY A 69 -20.59 10.67 -20.89
CA GLY A 69 -19.52 10.84 -21.88
C GLY A 69 -18.15 11.21 -21.28
N GLU A 70 -18.07 11.40 -19.96
CA GLU A 70 -16.80 11.67 -19.26
C GLU A 70 -15.89 10.44 -19.34
N GLY A 71 -14.57 10.68 -19.40
CA GLY A 71 -13.55 9.61 -19.34
C GLY A 71 -13.48 8.69 -20.55
N VAL A 72 -14.32 8.83 -21.58
CA VAL A 72 -14.29 7.97 -22.77
C VAL A 72 -12.93 8.07 -23.48
N GLY A 73 -12.33 6.91 -23.76
CA GLY A 73 -11.00 6.77 -24.33
C GLY A 73 -9.85 6.92 -23.33
N SER A 74 -10.14 7.26 -22.07
CA SER A 74 -9.10 7.37 -21.05
C SER A 74 -8.63 5.99 -20.59
N VAL A 75 -7.31 5.83 -20.55
CA VAL A 75 -6.62 4.72 -19.88
C VAL A 75 -6.46 5.11 -18.42
N PHE A 76 -7.09 4.36 -17.53
CA PHE A 76 -7.06 4.65 -16.10
C PHE A 76 -6.10 3.74 -15.33
N GLU A 77 -5.63 2.68 -15.99
CA GLU A 77 -4.64 1.77 -15.47
C GLU A 77 -3.81 1.23 -16.64
N ASP A 78 -2.49 1.32 -16.56
CA ASP A 78 -1.56 0.67 -17.48
C ASP A 78 -0.34 0.16 -16.72
N SER A 79 -0.22 -1.16 -16.62
CA SER A 79 0.90 -1.83 -15.96
C SER A 79 2.16 -1.95 -16.82
N ARG A 80 2.08 -1.70 -18.14
CA ARG A 80 3.18 -1.94 -19.10
C ARG A 80 4.32 -0.92 -19.00
N PRO A 81 4.10 0.41 -18.91
CA PRO A 81 5.17 1.41 -18.89
C PRO A 81 6.12 1.30 -17.70
N LEU A 82 5.64 0.77 -16.58
CA LEU A 82 6.44 0.58 -15.38
C LEU A 82 7.22 -0.74 -15.40
N GLY A 83 6.88 -1.66 -16.31
CA GLY A 83 7.45 -3.01 -16.35
C GLY A 83 7.11 -3.86 -15.12
N VAL A 84 6.11 -3.44 -14.32
CA VAL A 84 5.70 -4.09 -13.08
C VAL A 84 4.35 -4.76 -13.31
N PRO A 85 4.30 -6.07 -13.61
CA PRO A 85 3.04 -6.78 -13.68
C PRO A 85 2.35 -6.76 -12.32
N ARG A 86 1.02 -6.67 -12.34
CA ARG A 86 0.19 -6.72 -11.14
C ARG A 86 0.18 -8.13 -10.58
N LEU A 87 0.48 -8.21 -9.30
CA LEU A 87 0.32 -9.43 -8.53
C LEU A 87 -0.99 -9.38 -7.76
N LEU A 88 -1.85 -10.38 -7.95
CA LEU A 88 -3.12 -10.48 -7.23
C LEU A 88 -3.52 -11.92 -6.94
N LEU A 89 -4.38 -12.08 -5.93
CA LEU A 89 -4.99 -13.35 -5.56
C LEU A 89 -6.37 -13.44 -6.22
N LEU A 90 -6.58 -14.43 -7.07
CA LEU A 90 -7.85 -14.63 -7.77
C LEU A 90 -8.94 -15.10 -6.81
N GLY A 91 -10.17 -14.61 -6.98
CA GLY A 91 -11.33 -15.00 -6.18
C GLY A 91 -11.47 -14.25 -4.86
N ARG A 92 -10.77 -13.12 -4.69
CA ARG A 92 -10.82 -12.29 -3.47
C ARG A 92 -11.61 -10.99 -3.66
N GLY A 93 -12.21 -10.76 -4.83
CA GLY A 93 -12.98 -9.55 -5.12
C GLY A 93 -12.12 -8.28 -5.21
N ILE A 94 -10.83 -8.43 -5.51
CA ILE A 94 -9.90 -7.32 -5.73
C ILE A 94 -10.11 -6.69 -7.12
N LEU A 95 -10.46 -7.53 -8.10
CA LEU A 95 -10.84 -7.09 -9.43
C LEU A 95 -12.35 -6.87 -9.49
N VAL A 96 -12.79 -6.07 -10.46
CA VAL A 96 -14.23 -5.97 -10.75
C VAL A 96 -14.76 -7.35 -11.17
N PRO A 97 -16.02 -7.71 -10.83
CA PRO A 97 -16.51 -9.07 -11.00
C PRO A 97 -16.35 -9.65 -12.40
N GLY A 98 -16.68 -8.88 -13.45
CA GLY A 98 -16.58 -9.37 -14.83
C GLY A 98 -15.13 -9.65 -15.26
N LEU A 99 -14.18 -8.84 -14.79
CA LEU A 99 -12.76 -9.05 -15.04
C LEU A 99 -12.24 -10.28 -14.27
N GLU A 100 -12.64 -10.46 -13.01
CA GLU A 100 -12.24 -11.62 -12.20
C GLU A 100 -12.71 -12.93 -12.83
N ARG A 101 -13.97 -12.97 -13.33
CA ARG A 101 -14.51 -14.11 -14.07
C ARG A 101 -13.75 -14.39 -15.36
N ALA A 102 -13.44 -13.34 -16.13
CA ALA A 102 -12.66 -13.48 -17.36
C ALA A 102 -11.27 -14.07 -17.10
N VAL A 103 -10.55 -13.56 -16.07
CA VAL A 103 -9.21 -14.04 -15.69
C VAL A 103 -9.26 -15.46 -15.14
N GLY A 104 -10.30 -15.84 -14.40
CA GLY A 104 -10.51 -17.22 -13.94
C GLY A 104 -10.63 -18.24 -15.09
N GLY A 105 -11.04 -17.79 -16.27
CA GLY A 105 -11.06 -18.61 -17.49
C GLY A 105 -9.76 -18.59 -18.32
N MET A 106 -8.72 -17.87 -17.89
CA MET A 106 -7.46 -17.75 -18.65
C MET A 106 -6.47 -18.87 -18.32
N ARG A 107 -5.54 -19.14 -19.25
CA ARG A 107 -4.35 -19.98 -19.03
C ARG A 107 -3.09 -19.14 -18.88
N GLU A 108 -2.11 -19.65 -18.15
CA GLU A 108 -0.79 -19.03 -18.08
C GLU A 108 -0.18 -18.88 -19.49
N GLY A 109 0.30 -17.66 -19.80
CA GLY A 109 0.73 -17.20 -21.11
C GLY A 109 -0.38 -16.60 -22.00
N GLU A 110 -1.65 -16.67 -21.59
CA GLU A 110 -2.78 -16.15 -22.38
C GLU A 110 -2.81 -14.62 -22.35
N SER A 111 -3.07 -14.02 -23.52
CA SER A 111 -3.46 -12.62 -23.62
C SER A 111 -4.88 -12.51 -24.15
N ALA A 112 -5.71 -11.69 -23.53
CA ALA A 112 -7.10 -11.54 -23.88
C ALA A 112 -7.58 -10.09 -23.77
N ARG A 113 -8.58 -9.76 -24.59
CA ARG A 113 -9.35 -8.52 -24.49
C ARG A 113 -10.67 -8.83 -23.80
N VAL A 114 -10.95 -8.15 -22.69
CA VAL A 114 -12.16 -8.33 -21.89
C VAL A 114 -12.98 -7.06 -21.95
N VAL A 115 -14.27 -7.16 -22.29
CA VAL A 115 -15.21 -6.04 -22.23
C VAL A 115 -16.16 -6.28 -21.06
N VAL A 116 -16.32 -5.28 -20.19
CA VAL A 116 -17.15 -5.38 -19.00
C VAL A 116 -18.14 -4.22 -18.97
N GLN A 117 -19.42 -4.56 -18.92
CA GLN A 117 -20.56 -3.65 -18.75
C GLN A 117 -20.64 -3.15 -17.30
N PRO A 118 -21.39 -2.07 -17.03
CA PRO A 118 -21.44 -1.46 -15.70
C PRO A 118 -21.74 -2.44 -14.57
N GLU A 119 -22.64 -3.40 -14.80
CA GLU A 119 -23.12 -4.36 -13.80
C GLU A 119 -22.00 -5.28 -13.27
N GLY A 120 -21.02 -5.60 -14.13
CA GLY A 120 -19.82 -6.36 -13.80
C GLY A 120 -18.58 -5.51 -13.55
N ALA A 121 -18.68 -4.18 -13.70
CA ALA A 121 -17.61 -3.21 -13.52
C ALA A 121 -17.87 -2.34 -12.27
N TYR A 122 -18.10 -1.03 -12.46
CA TYR A 122 -18.22 -0.04 -11.39
C TYR A 122 -19.67 0.42 -11.13
N GLY A 123 -20.65 -0.21 -11.78
CA GLY A 123 -22.07 0.08 -11.64
C GLY A 123 -22.45 1.51 -12.04
N ASP A 124 -23.65 1.93 -11.62
CA ASP A 124 -24.17 3.28 -11.88
C ASP A 124 -23.42 4.38 -11.14
N ALA A 125 -22.79 4.06 -10.00
CA ALA A 125 -22.07 5.03 -9.19
C ALA A 125 -20.67 5.33 -9.74
N GLY A 126 -20.03 4.37 -10.43
CA GLY A 126 -18.64 4.49 -10.86
C GLY A 126 -17.65 4.34 -9.70
N SER A 127 -16.38 4.70 -9.94
CA SER A 127 -15.34 4.80 -8.92
C SER A 127 -14.99 6.28 -8.67
N PRO A 128 -15.31 6.83 -7.48
CA PRO A 128 -14.99 8.22 -7.16
C PRO A 128 -13.52 8.44 -6.78
N ALA A 129 -12.81 7.39 -6.38
CA ALA A 129 -11.41 7.42 -5.99
C ALA A 129 -10.50 7.32 -7.22
N ALA A 130 -9.25 7.81 -7.10
CA ALA A 130 -8.29 7.69 -8.18
C ALA A 130 -7.86 6.22 -8.40
N PRO A 131 -7.86 5.73 -9.65
CA PRO A 131 -8.24 6.45 -10.86
C PRO A 131 -9.78 6.50 -11.01
N ARG A 132 -10.29 7.71 -11.29
CA ARG A 132 -11.73 7.98 -11.35
C ARG A 132 -12.35 7.26 -12.53
N VAL A 133 -13.41 6.48 -12.28
CA VAL A 133 -14.20 5.83 -13.33
C VAL A 133 -15.62 6.38 -13.26
N PRO A 134 -16.17 6.93 -14.37
CA PRO A 134 -17.53 7.44 -14.41
C PRO A 134 -18.60 6.38 -14.11
N GLY A 135 -19.77 6.84 -13.68
CA GLY A 135 -20.95 5.99 -13.51
C GLY A 135 -21.47 5.41 -14.82
N SER A 136 -21.99 4.19 -14.75
CA SER A 136 -22.46 3.41 -15.90
C SER A 136 -21.42 3.29 -17.02
N ALA A 137 -20.14 3.21 -16.66
CA ALA A 137 -19.06 3.07 -17.63
C ALA A 137 -18.91 1.63 -18.13
N VAL A 138 -18.74 1.48 -19.44
CA VAL A 138 -18.27 0.24 -20.08
C VAL A 138 -16.74 0.31 -20.14
N VAL A 139 -16.08 -0.75 -19.67
CA VAL A 139 -14.62 -0.80 -19.58
C VAL A 139 -14.08 -1.94 -20.44
N THR A 140 -13.01 -1.68 -21.17
CA THR A 140 -12.20 -2.72 -21.82
C THR A 140 -10.90 -2.92 -21.06
N TYR A 141 -10.52 -4.17 -20.87
CA TYR A 141 -9.25 -4.60 -20.30
C TYR A 141 -8.46 -5.38 -21.35
N GLU A 142 -7.21 -4.97 -21.60
CA GLU A 142 -6.21 -5.81 -22.25
C GLU A 142 -5.43 -6.51 -21.14
N VAL A 143 -5.53 -7.84 -21.06
CA VAL A 143 -4.95 -8.64 -19.98
C VAL A 143 -3.98 -9.66 -20.54
N GLU A 144 -2.81 -9.77 -19.94
CA GLU A 144 -1.85 -10.86 -20.17
C GLU A 144 -1.62 -11.59 -18.85
N LEU A 145 -1.94 -12.88 -18.79
CA LEU A 145 -1.69 -13.73 -17.64
C LEU A 145 -0.28 -14.31 -17.72
N VAL A 146 0.68 -13.62 -17.10
CA VAL A 146 2.11 -13.95 -17.16
C VAL A 146 2.42 -15.24 -16.38
N LYS A 147 1.85 -15.39 -15.17
CA LYS A 147 2.19 -16.51 -14.28
C LYS A 147 1.09 -16.82 -13.28
N LEU A 148 0.89 -18.11 -12.99
CA LEU A 148 0.03 -18.62 -11.93
C LEU A 148 0.83 -19.42 -10.89
N GLU A 149 0.73 -18.98 -9.64
CA GLU A 149 1.36 -19.60 -8.49
C GLU A 149 0.27 -20.07 -7.50
N GLU A 150 0.53 -21.15 -6.75
CA GLU A 150 -0.41 -21.65 -5.73
C GLU A 150 -0.49 -20.73 -4.51
N GLU A 151 -1.70 -20.60 -3.95
CA GLU A 151 -2.01 -19.85 -2.70
C GLU A 151 -1.73 -20.66 -1.44
N ALA A 152 -0.90 -21.70 -1.51
CA ALA A 152 -0.27 -22.06 -0.25
C ALA A 152 0.42 -20.77 0.28
N GLU A 153 0.57 -20.64 1.59
CA GLU A 153 1.75 -19.95 2.15
C GLU A 153 1.59 -18.57 2.84
N LEU A 154 0.44 -18.14 3.37
CA LEU A 154 0.43 -16.98 4.30
C LEU A 154 -0.27 -17.22 5.62
N TRP A 155 -1.29 -18.08 5.72
CA TRP A 155 -1.96 -18.37 7.00
C TRP A 155 -1.56 -19.74 7.55
N ASP A 156 -1.35 -20.73 6.68
CA ASP A 156 -1.00 -22.10 7.07
C ASP A 156 0.51 -22.35 7.23
N LEU A 157 1.35 -21.35 6.95
CA LEU A 157 2.78 -21.47 7.20
C LEU A 157 3.09 -21.38 8.68
N SER A 158 4.02 -22.24 9.09
CA SER A 158 4.72 -22.13 10.36
C SER A 158 5.42 -20.76 10.49
N PHE A 159 5.68 -20.37 11.73
CA PHE A 159 6.49 -19.20 12.04
C PHE A 159 7.85 -19.24 11.30
N ASP A 160 8.51 -20.41 11.33
CA ASP A 160 9.83 -20.62 10.75
C ASP A 160 9.82 -20.49 9.22
N ASP A 161 8.79 -21.02 8.55
CA ASP A 161 8.65 -20.88 7.11
C ASP A 161 8.42 -19.44 6.69
N LYS A 162 7.57 -18.70 7.41
CA LYS A 162 7.37 -17.26 7.15
C LYS A 162 8.66 -16.47 7.32
N LEU A 163 9.42 -16.77 8.38
CA LEU A 163 10.68 -16.09 8.64
C LEU A 163 11.72 -16.40 7.55
N ARG A 164 11.81 -17.67 7.14
CA ARG A 164 12.68 -18.11 6.03
C ARG A 164 12.30 -17.43 4.71
N LEU A 165 11.02 -17.45 4.33
CA LEU A 165 10.54 -16.84 3.09
C LEU A 165 10.71 -15.32 3.07
N ALA A 166 10.49 -14.64 4.20
CA ALA A 166 10.81 -13.22 4.36
C ALA A 166 12.30 -12.95 4.14
N ALA A 167 13.17 -13.80 4.68
CA ALA A 167 14.62 -13.67 4.51
C ALA A 167 15.05 -13.92 3.05
N GLU A 168 14.47 -14.90 2.35
CA GLU A 168 14.75 -15.17 0.94
C GLU A 168 14.32 -14.00 0.04
N ARG A 169 13.12 -13.44 0.27
CA ARG A 169 12.65 -12.21 -0.40
C ARG A 169 13.61 -11.04 -0.14
N ARG A 170 14.05 -10.87 1.11
CA ARG A 170 15.03 -9.84 1.46
C ARG A 170 16.35 -10.02 0.71
N GLU A 171 16.86 -11.24 0.56
CA GLU A 171 18.10 -11.48 -0.19
C GLU A 171 17.95 -11.23 -1.70
N ARG A 172 16.80 -11.59 -2.30
CA ARG A 172 16.48 -11.19 -3.67
C ARG A 172 16.45 -9.67 -3.82
N GLY A 173 15.75 -8.97 -2.92
CA GLY A 173 15.74 -7.51 -2.88
C GLY A 173 17.14 -6.92 -2.72
N ASN A 174 18.02 -7.50 -1.88
CA ASN A 174 19.41 -7.05 -1.73
C ASN A 174 20.23 -7.20 -3.00
N ALA A 175 20.02 -8.30 -3.75
CA ALA A 175 20.70 -8.52 -5.03
C ALA A 175 20.28 -7.45 -6.05
N LEU A 176 18.96 -7.18 -6.16
CA LEU A 176 18.42 -6.11 -7.02
C LEU A 176 18.91 -4.73 -6.60
N TYR A 177 18.93 -4.44 -5.30
CA TYR A 177 19.40 -3.16 -4.77
C TYR A 177 20.88 -2.93 -5.10
N ARG A 178 21.73 -3.96 -4.95
CA ARG A 178 23.14 -3.91 -5.36
C ARG A 178 23.29 -3.71 -6.88
N GLY A 179 22.37 -4.26 -7.67
CA GLY A 179 22.24 -4.03 -9.11
C GLY A 179 21.63 -2.68 -9.50
N LEU A 180 21.37 -1.78 -8.54
CA LEU A 180 20.75 -0.46 -8.74
C LEU A 180 19.29 -0.50 -9.24
N ALA A 181 18.66 -1.67 -9.27
CA ALA A 181 17.26 -1.86 -9.63
C ALA A 181 16.35 -1.56 -8.42
N PHE A 182 16.35 -0.31 -7.97
CA PHE A 182 15.74 0.08 -6.68
C PHE A 182 14.22 -0.13 -6.60
N ALA A 183 13.50 0.05 -7.71
CA ALA A 183 12.05 -0.20 -7.76
C ALA A 183 11.73 -1.70 -7.60
N ALA A 184 12.41 -2.57 -8.36
CA ALA A 184 12.27 -4.01 -8.22
C ALA A 184 12.73 -4.52 -6.84
N ALA A 185 13.77 -3.90 -6.27
CA ALA A 185 14.19 -4.20 -4.90
C ALA A 185 13.11 -3.83 -3.87
N ASP A 186 12.50 -2.66 -4.00
CA ASP A 186 11.36 -2.22 -3.17
C ASP A 186 10.23 -3.26 -3.20
N GLU A 187 9.87 -3.74 -4.40
CA GLU A 187 8.82 -4.76 -4.58
C GLU A 187 9.16 -6.09 -3.91
N GLU A 188 10.40 -6.59 -4.03
CA GLU A 188 10.82 -7.81 -3.33
C GLU A 188 10.79 -7.64 -1.81
N TYR A 189 11.18 -6.47 -1.30
CA TYR A 189 11.09 -6.18 0.13
C TYR A 189 9.64 -6.06 0.60
N GLU A 190 8.75 -5.44 -0.17
CA GLU A 190 7.32 -5.35 0.15
C GLU A 190 6.70 -6.74 0.20
N GLN A 191 7.03 -7.60 -0.77
CA GLN A 191 6.60 -9.00 -0.77
C GLN A 191 7.14 -9.76 0.45
N GLY A 192 8.40 -9.54 0.83
CA GLY A 192 8.97 -10.11 2.05
C GLY A 192 8.27 -9.63 3.32
N MET A 193 7.93 -8.34 3.39
CA MET A 193 7.25 -7.74 4.54
C MET A 193 5.87 -8.36 4.78
N ARG A 194 5.18 -8.85 3.75
CA ARG A 194 3.88 -9.53 3.89
C ARG A 194 3.98 -10.74 4.83
N TYR A 195 5.01 -11.57 4.71
CA TYR A 195 5.19 -12.71 5.61
C TYR A 195 5.38 -12.29 7.07
N LEU A 196 5.97 -11.11 7.31
CA LEU A 196 6.19 -10.57 8.65
C LEU A 196 4.93 -9.90 9.24
N VAL A 197 4.11 -9.26 8.40
CA VAL A 197 2.85 -8.63 8.83
C VAL A 197 1.81 -9.68 9.21
N TYR A 198 1.73 -10.78 8.46
CA TYR A 198 0.80 -11.87 8.72
C TYR A 198 1.43 -12.99 9.56
N MET A 199 2.41 -12.68 10.41
CA MET A 199 3.04 -13.65 11.29
C MET A 199 2.02 -14.22 12.29
N PRO A 200 2.02 -15.54 12.59
CA PRO A 200 1.27 -16.05 13.74
C PRO A 200 1.79 -15.40 15.02
N GLN A 201 1.01 -15.47 16.10
CA GLN A 201 1.47 -14.98 17.40
C GLN A 201 2.76 -15.71 17.78
N PRO A 202 3.87 -14.98 18.06
CA PRO A 202 5.13 -15.61 18.38
C PRO A 202 5.02 -16.33 19.74
N GLU A 203 5.52 -17.56 19.78
CA GLU A 203 5.73 -18.32 21.01
C GLU A 203 6.99 -17.84 21.75
N ASP A 204 7.26 -18.42 22.92
CA ASP A 204 8.43 -18.07 23.73
C ASP A 204 9.73 -18.21 22.92
N GLY A 205 10.51 -17.13 22.87
CA GLY A 205 11.77 -17.06 22.12
C GLY A 205 11.65 -16.69 20.64
N GLN A 206 10.44 -16.62 20.06
CA GLN A 206 10.23 -16.27 18.66
C GLN A 206 10.11 -14.75 18.40
N LEU A 207 9.78 -13.97 19.42
CA LEU A 207 9.60 -12.51 19.28
C LEU A 207 10.88 -11.80 18.82
N ALA A 208 12.03 -12.10 19.43
CA ALA A 208 13.29 -11.45 19.08
C ALA A 208 13.73 -11.71 17.63
N PRO A 209 13.67 -12.96 17.10
CA PRO A 209 13.87 -13.23 15.68
C PRO A 209 12.93 -12.45 14.75
N LEU A 210 11.64 -12.36 15.11
CA LEU A 210 10.64 -11.61 14.34
C LEU A 210 10.96 -10.11 14.30
N GLU A 211 11.26 -9.52 15.45
CA GLU A 211 11.62 -8.10 15.55
C GLU A 211 12.88 -7.81 14.75
N GLU A 212 13.90 -8.65 14.86
CA GLU A 212 15.15 -8.48 14.11
C GLU A 212 14.93 -8.60 12.60
N ALA A 213 14.12 -9.55 12.13
CA ALA A 213 13.76 -9.66 10.72
C ALA A 213 12.94 -8.45 10.25
N THR A 214 12.02 -7.96 11.09
CA THR A 214 11.21 -6.77 10.82
C THR A 214 12.08 -5.54 10.68
N VAL A 215 13.00 -5.29 11.62
CA VAL A 215 13.93 -4.17 11.56
C VAL A 215 14.75 -4.24 10.27
N ARG A 216 15.32 -5.40 9.93
CA ARG A 216 16.10 -5.55 8.69
C ARG A 216 15.28 -5.27 7.42
N MET A 217 14.04 -5.76 7.35
CA MET A 217 13.16 -5.53 6.20
C MET A 217 12.75 -4.07 6.08
N GLN A 218 12.32 -3.44 7.17
CA GLN A 218 11.89 -2.03 7.21
C GLN A 218 13.03 -1.08 6.83
N LEU A 219 14.24 -1.35 7.32
CA LEU A 219 15.45 -0.61 6.95
C LEU A 219 15.73 -0.69 5.44
N ASN A 220 15.53 -1.86 4.83
CA ASN A 220 15.72 -2.08 3.40
C ASN A 220 14.64 -1.38 2.56
N LEU A 221 13.36 -1.47 2.96
CA LEU A 221 12.25 -0.70 2.37
C LEU A 221 12.53 0.79 2.41
N CYS A 222 12.94 1.31 3.58
CA CYS A 222 13.31 2.70 3.74
C CYS A 222 14.42 3.11 2.77
N ALA A 223 15.47 2.30 2.64
CA ALA A 223 16.56 2.54 1.69
C ALA A 223 16.07 2.56 0.23
N ALA A 224 15.27 1.57 -0.18
CA ALA A 224 14.75 1.48 -1.54
C ALA A 224 13.84 2.67 -1.88
N LYS A 225 12.94 3.05 -0.98
CA LYS A 225 12.01 4.17 -1.16
C LYS A 225 12.71 5.54 -1.22
N LEU A 226 13.80 5.73 -0.48
CA LEU A 226 14.67 6.91 -0.62
C LEU A 226 15.34 7.00 -2.00
N ARG A 227 15.55 5.87 -2.68
CA ARG A 227 16.15 5.83 -4.02
C ARG A 227 15.13 6.02 -5.13
N THR A 228 13.84 5.79 -4.85
CA THR A 228 12.73 5.89 -5.81
C THR A 228 11.87 7.14 -5.64
N GLY A 229 12.29 8.09 -4.79
CA GLY A 229 11.58 9.36 -4.60
C GLY A 229 10.25 9.22 -3.83
N ARG A 230 10.17 8.23 -2.93
CA ARG A 230 9.00 7.98 -2.07
C ARG A 230 9.34 8.28 -0.61
N GLU A 231 9.80 9.50 -0.33
CA GLU A 231 10.38 9.90 0.94
C GLU A 231 9.40 9.80 2.11
N ALA A 232 8.13 10.15 1.89
CA ALA A 232 7.09 10.05 2.92
C ALA A 232 6.86 8.59 3.37
N ALA A 233 6.89 7.65 2.43
CA ALA A 233 6.81 6.23 2.75
C ALA A 233 8.10 5.73 3.43
N ALA A 234 9.27 6.23 3.00
CA ALA A 234 10.53 5.93 3.67
C ALA A 234 10.53 6.39 5.15
N LEU A 235 9.96 7.55 5.46
CA LEU A 235 9.78 8.02 6.84
C LEU A 235 8.96 7.05 7.68
N ALA A 236 7.82 6.58 7.16
CA ALA A 236 6.97 5.63 7.88
C ALA A 236 7.72 4.33 8.25
N HIS A 237 8.56 3.82 7.34
CA HIS A 237 9.38 2.64 7.62
C HIS A 237 10.49 2.93 8.65
N ALA A 238 11.12 4.11 8.59
CA ALA A 238 12.11 4.51 9.59
C ALA A 238 11.47 4.65 10.98
N ASP A 239 10.30 5.29 11.07
CA ASP A 239 9.55 5.46 12.31
C ASP A 239 9.14 4.11 12.89
N LYS A 240 8.74 3.15 12.04
CA LYS A 240 8.41 1.80 12.52
C LYS A 240 9.61 1.09 13.16
N VAL A 241 10.82 1.31 12.66
CA VAL A 241 12.04 0.80 13.31
C VAL A 241 12.29 1.52 14.64
N LEU A 242 12.05 2.83 14.71
CA LEU A 242 12.26 3.63 15.91
C LEU A 242 11.22 3.35 17.01
N GLU A 243 10.03 2.88 16.67
CA GLU A 243 9.07 2.36 17.64
C GLU A 243 9.62 1.12 18.38
N LEU A 244 10.33 0.25 17.66
CA LEU A 244 10.94 -0.96 18.23
C LEU A 244 12.30 -0.67 18.88
N ARG A 245 13.08 0.23 18.28
CA ARG A 245 14.46 0.57 18.66
C ARG A 245 14.66 2.08 18.57
N PRO A 246 14.31 2.85 19.63
CA PRO A 246 14.27 4.31 19.59
C PRO A 246 15.59 5.01 19.23
N GLU A 247 16.71 4.35 19.46
CA GLU A 247 18.05 4.87 19.21
C GLU A 247 18.76 4.15 18.05
N HIS A 248 18.03 3.49 17.15
CA HIS A 248 18.66 2.75 16.05
C HIS A 248 19.39 3.69 15.05
N PRO A 249 20.72 3.61 14.89
CA PRO A 249 21.49 4.62 14.14
C PRO A 249 21.08 4.72 12.67
N LYS A 250 20.93 3.58 11.98
CA LYS A 250 20.54 3.56 10.55
C LYS A 250 19.11 4.05 10.30
N ALA A 251 18.20 3.90 11.25
CA ALA A 251 16.82 4.38 11.10
C ALA A 251 16.77 5.89 11.27
N LEU A 252 17.43 6.43 12.30
CA LEU A 252 17.60 7.87 12.51
C LEU A 252 18.29 8.54 11.31
N TYR A 253 19.36 7.93 10.81
CA TYR A 253 20.08 8.41 9.63
C TYR A 253 19.15 8.48 8.41
N ARG A 254 18.45 7.39 8.07
CA ARG A 254 17.52 7.38 6.93
C ARG A 254 16.34 8.33 7.11
N LYS A 255 15.83 8.51 8.33
CA LYS A 255 14.83 9.53 8.65
C LYS A 255 15.36 10.94 8.36
N GLY A 256 16.61 11.22 8.72
CA GLY A 256 17.31 12.46 8.36
C GLY A 256 17.43 12.67 6.84
N GLN A 257 17.76 11.61 6.09
CA GLN A 257 17.80 11.65 4.63
C GLN A 257 16.43 11.97 4.02
N ALA A 258 15.37 11.33 4.51
CA ALA A 258 14.02 11.55 4.00
C ALA A 258 13.55 12.99 4.24
N HIS A 259 13.72 13.51 5.46
CA HIS A 259 13.40 14.91 5.77
C HIS A 259 14.24 15.90 4.94
N THR A 260 15.52 15.61 4.71
CA THR A 260 16.39 16.41 3.85
C THR A 260 15.87 16.49 2.41
N GLN A 261 15.39 15.37 1.86
CA GLN A 261 14.81 15.32 0.51
C GLN A 261 13.45 16.02 0.43
N LEU A 262 12.63 15.94 1.49
CA LEU A 262 11.34 16.63 1.62
C LEU A 262 11.47 18.14 1.90
N GLY A 263 12.66 18.63 2.23
CA GLY A 263 12.89 20.04 2.59
C GLY A 263 12.53 20.40 4.03
N ALA A 264 12.26 19.40 4.88
CA ALA A 264 11.99 19.55 6.31
C ALA A 264 13.33 19.62 7.09
N TYR A 265 14.04 20.75 6.97
CA TYR A 265 15.44 20.83 7.39
C TYR A 265 15.64 20.80 8.91
N ALA A 266 14.70 21.32 9.69
CA ALA A 266 14.75 21.27 11.15
C ALA A 266 14.66 19.82 11.67
N GLU A 267 13.69 19.07 11.14
CA GLU A 267 13.47 17.67 11.46
C GLU A 267 14.64 16.80 10.97
N ALA A 268 15.19 17.11 9.79
CA ALA A 268 16.38 16.46 9.27
C ALA A 268 17.59 16.64 10.21
N SER A 269 17.85 17.87 10.65
CA SER A 269 18.95 18.17 11.57
C SER A 269 18.80 17.40 12.89
N LEU A 270 17.60 17.41 13.48
CA LEU A 270 17.34 16.69 14.72
C LEU A 270 17.58 15.18 14.57
N ALA A 271 17.09 14.58 13.47
CA ALA A 271 17.26 13.16 13.20
C ALA A 271 18.73 12.79 12.99
N LEU A 272 19.50 13.60 12.24
CA LEU A 272 20.92 13.37 12.00
C LEU A 272 21.77 13.52 13.27
N THR A 273 21.51 14.53 14.10
CA THR A 273 22.19 14.66 15.40
C THR A 273 21.96 13.44 16.29
N ARG A 274 20.72 12.95 16.37
CA ARG A 274 20.42 11.71 17.09
C ARG A 274 21.11 10.50 16.47
N ALA A 275 21.16 10.42 15.13
CA ALA A 275 21.84 9.33 14.43
C ALA A 275 23.35 9.30 14.72
N LYS A 276 24.00 10.47 14.79
CA LYS A 276 25.41 10.61 15.15
C LYS A 276 25.67 10.13 16.57
N ALA A 277 24.90 10.62 17.53
CA ALA A 277 25.02 10.20 18.93
C ALA A 277 24.84 8.68 19.10
N ALA A 278 23.86 8.10 18.39
CA ALA A 278 23.64 6.65 18.40
C ALA A 278 24.80 5.86 17.76
N ALA A 279 25.34 6.34 16.63
CA ALA A 279 26.49 5.70 15.98
C ALA A 279 27.76 5.76 16.85
N GLU A 280 27.99 6.87 17.54
CA GLU A 280 29.11 7.03 18.48
C GLU A 280 28.96 6.11 19.70
N ALA A 281 27.74 5.97 20.24
CA ALA A 281 27.45 5.04 21.33
C ALA A 281 27.70 3.57 20.95
N GLU A 282 27.46 3.20 19.68
CA GLU A 282 27.77 1.88 19.12
C GLU A 282 29.24 1.73 18.64
N ALA A 283 30.06 2.79 18.77
CA ALA A 283 31.42 2.85 18.22
C ALA A 283 31.51 2.57 16.69
N ASP A 284 30.45 2.85 15.94
CA ASP A 284 30.39 2.69 14.48
C ASP A 284 30.88 3.96 13.77
N SER A 285 32.20 4.05 13.60
CA SER A 285 32.86 5.17 12.89
C SER A 285 32.41 5.34 11.44
N SER A 286 31.99 4.26 10.77
CA SER A 286 31.50 4.31 9.39
C SER A 286 30.11 4.96 9.31
N ALA A 287 29.22 4.59 10.25
CA ALA A 287 27.92 5.23 10.38
C ALA A 287 28.05 6.71 10.76
N ALA A 288 28.94 7.06 11.68
CA ALA A 288 29.20 8.46 12.04
C ALA A 288 29.67 9.28 10.83
N ALA A 289 30.63 8.77 10.05
CA ALA A 289 31.11 9.43 8.83
C ALA A 289 30.01 9.59 7.76
N ALA A 290 29.09 8.61 7.66
CA ALA A 290 27.95 8.71 6.76
C ALA A 290 26.98 9.83 7.19
N VAL A 291 26.73 9.99 8.50
CA VAL A 291 25.92 11.08 9.04
C VAL A 291 26.54 12.44 8.72
N GLU A 292 27.85 12.62 8.94
CA GLU A 292 28.54 13.88 8.65
C GLU A 292 28.45 14.26 7.16
N LYS A 293 28.55 13.28 6.26
CA LYS A 293 28.36 13.51 4.82
C LYS A 293 26.93 13.97 4.50
N GLU A 294 25.93 13.44 5.20
CA GLU A 294 24.54 13.83 5.00
C GLU A 294 24.24 15.21 5.62
N GLU A 295 24.85 15.56 6.76
CA GLU A 295 24.78 16.91 7.33
C GLU A 295 25.34 17.96 6.36
N ALA A 296 26.45 17.65 5.67
CA ALA A 296 26.97 18.52 4.61
C ALA A 296 25.97 18.68 3.45
N ARG A 297 25.32 17.60 3.00
CA ARG A 297 24.28 17.66 1.95
C ARG A 297 23.05 18.45 2.40
N LEU A 298 22.64 18.30 3.66
CA LEU A 298 21.56 19.07 4.26
C LEU A 298 21.91 20.58 4.24
N ALA A 299 23.13 20.94 4.66
CA ALA A 299 23.60 22.31 4.63
C ALA A 299 23.59 22.90 3.20
N GLU A 300 24.10 22.16 2.22
CA GLU A 300 24.08 22.57 0.81
C GLU A 300 22.66 22.76 0.27
N ARG A 301 21.75 21.81 0.53
CA ARG A 301 20.35 21.89 0.09
C ARG A 301 19.64 23.07 0.74
N ARG A 302 19.84 23.27 2.04
CA ARG A 302 19.28 24.41 2.79
C ARG A 302 19.76 25.74 2.23
N GLN A 303 21.06 25.88 1.97
CA GLN A 303 21.61 27.08 1.33
C GLN A 303 21.05 27.31 -0.08
N ARG A 304 20.92 26.25 -0.89
CA ARG A 304 20.34 26.34 -2.24
C ARG A 304 18.89 26.82 -2.18
N HIS A 305 18.09 26.25 -1.28
CA HIS A 305 16.68 26.62 -1.12
C HIS A 305 16.54 28.07 -0.62
N ALA A 306 17.37 28.50 0.33
CA ALA A 306 17.42 29.89 0.79
C ALA A 306 17.78 30.86 -0.35
N ARG A 307 18.79 30.55 -1.17
CA ARG A 307 19.16 31.35 -2.36
C ARG A 307 18.02 31.44 -3.38
N GLN A 308 17.34 30.31 -3.65
CA GLN A 308 16.19 30.28 -4.55
C GLN A 308 15.02 31.12 -4.02
N ARG A 309 14.70 31.03 -2.73
CA ARG A 309 13.69 31.86 -2.08
C ARG A 309 14.04 33.34 -2.15
N LYS A 310 15.29 33.73 -1.85
CA LYS A 310 15.75 35.13 -1.95
C LYS A 310 15.65 35.66 -3.38
N ALA A 311 16.03 34.85 -4.38
CA ALA A 311 15.88 35.19 -5.79
C ALA A 311 14.41 35.33 -6.21
N ALA A 312 13.54 34.42 -5.79
CA ALA A 312 12.11 34.48 -6.08
C ALA A 312 11.45 35.72 -5.45
N TYR A 313 11.77 36.01 -4.18
CA TYR A 313 11.31 37.22 -3.49
C TYR A 313 11.77 38.50 -4.21
N ARG A 314 13.04 38.56 -4.63
CA ARG A 314 13.58 39.71 -5.39
C ARG A 314 12.82 39.95 -6.70
N ARG A 315 12.40 38.89 -7.40
CA ARG A 315 11.57 39.01 -8.62
C ARG A 315 10.15 39.46 -8.30
N MET A 316 9.56 38.98 -7.21
CA MET A 316 8.18 39.32 -6.83
C MET A 316 8.02 40.75 -6.29
N VAL A 317 9.02 41.27 -5.56
CA VAL A 317 8.91 42.55 -4.84
C VAL A 317 9.55 43.72 -5.59
N GLY A 318 10.17 43.48 -6.76
CA GLY A 318 10.65 44.55 -7.63
C GLY A 318 11.64 45.49 -6.93
N GLY A 319 12.88 45.04 -6.72
CA GLY A 319 14.04 45.89 -6.45
C GLY A 319 13.92 46.92 -5.32
N GLY A 320 14.38 46.55 -4.12
CA GLY A 320 14.88 47.49 -3.10
C GLY A 320 13.83 47.97 -2.08
N ALA A 321 13.77 47.27 -0.93
CA ALA A 321 13.34 47.77 0.40
C ALA A 321 12.89 46.63 1.37
N GLY A 322 13.00 45.36 0.99
CA GLY A 322 12.51 44.23 1.81
C GLY A 322 13.57 43.32 2.44
N GLU A 323 14.86 43.54 2.18
CA GLU A 323 15.92 42.54 2.43
C GLU A 323 16.05 42.12 3.92
N ALA A 324 15.86 43.04 4.87
CA ALA A 324 16.01 42.73 6.30
C ALA A 324 14.80 42.01 6.93
N ARG A 325 13.57 42.19 6.41
CA ARG A 325 12.36 41.57 6.97
C ARG A 325 12.13 40.14 6.46
N GLY A 326 12.61 39.82 5.26
CA GLY A 326 12.51 38.48 4.68
C GLY A 326 13.42 37.45 5.36
N GLU A 327 14.59 37.87 5.83
CA GLU A 327 15.58 37.00 6.47
C GLU A 327 15.09 36.55 7.87
N ALA A 328 14.56 37.47 8.69
CA ALA A 328 14.01 37.14 10.01
C ALA A 328 12.78 36.20 9.96
N ASN A 329 11.89 36.36 8.98
CA ASN A 329 10.71 35.50 8.82
C ASN A 329 11.05 34.12 8.25
N ALA A 330 12.14 33.99 7.48
CA ALA A 330 12.58 32.72 6.93
C ALA A 330 13.28 31.83 7.97
N GLU A 331 14.06 32.43 8.88
CA GLU A 331 14.68 31.72 10.01
C GLU A 331 13.65 31.33 11.08
N ALA A 332 12.65 32.18 11.35
CA ALA A 332 11.59 31.87 12.31
C ALA A 332 10.68 30.70 11.88
N ALA A 333 10.48 30.48 10.57
CA ALA A 333 9.67 29.38 10.05
C ALA A 333 10.41 28.01 10.04
N ASP A 334 11.75 28.03 10.16
CA ASP A 334 12.62 26.85 10.12
C ASP A 334 13.07 26.42 11.54
N GLN A 335 12.48 27.02 12.58
CA GLN A 335 12.65 26.57 13.96
C GLN A 335 11.71 25.38 14.24
N PRO A 336 12.15 24.36 14.99
CA PRO A 336 11.28 23.26 15.37
C PRO A 336 10.08 23.82 16.13
N ARG A 337 8.87 23.50 15.67
CA ARG A 337 7.65 23.83 16.42
C ARG A 337 7.74 23.14 17.78
N ALA A 338 7.85 23.93 18.85
CA ALA A 338 7.78 23.43 20.21
C ALA A 338 6.47 22.65 20.36
N ALA A 339 6.57 21.37 20.67
CA ALA A 339 5.42 20.55 21.01
C ALA A 339 4.77 21.16 22.25
N ALA A 340 3.60 21.78 22.08
CA ALA A 340 2.74 22.14 23.19
C ALA A 340 2.36 20.84 23.91
N GLY A 341 2.94 20.66 25.10
CA GLY A 341 2.66 19.54 25.99
C GLY A 341 1.20 19.58 26.42
N GLY A 342 0.41 18.68 25.84
CA GLY A 342 -0.87 18.23 26.36
C GLY A 342 -0.80 16.71 26.46
N GLY A 343 -0.34 16.22 27.61
CA GLY A 343 -0.23 14.79 27.86
C GLY A 343 -1.60 14.13 27.89
N LEU A 344 -1.83 13.21 26.97
CA LEU A 344 -2.72 12.08 27.20
C LEU A 344 -1.88 10.82 27.00
N ARG A 345 -1.36 10.31 28.13
CA ARG A 345 -0.79 8.97 28.19
C ARG A 345 -1.94 7.98 28.00
N VAL A 346 -2.18 7.55 26.76
CA VAL A 346 -2.94 6.34 26.49
C VAL A 346 -1.91 5.23 26.37
N GLY A 347 -1.74 4.46 27.45
CA GLY A 347 -1.03 3.20 27.36
C GLY A 347 -1.82 2.28 26.44
N VAL A 348 -1.23 1.87 25.32
CA VAL A 348 -1.78 0.83 24.47
C VAL A 348 -0.73 -0.27 24.36
N ALA A 349 -0.91 -1.29 25.19
CA ALA A 349 -0.56 -2.64 24.81
C ALA A 349 -1.42 -3.05 23.60
N ALA A 350 -0.83 -3.82 22.68
CA ALA A 350 -1.46 -4.49 21.54
C ALA A 350 -1.98 -3.59 20.39
N ALA A 351 -1.22 -3.54 19.29
CA ALA A 351 -1.73 -3.23 17.96
C ALA A 351 -0.96 -4.03 16.88
N VAL A 352 -0.97 -5.36 17.05
CA VAL A 352 -0.92 -6.33 15.96
C VAL A 352 -2.14 -7.23 16.19
N LEU A 353 -3.30 -6.79 15.71
CA LEU A 353 -4.56 -7.54 15.51
C LEU A 353 -5.74 -6.55 15.39
N VAL A 354 -6.02 -6.04 14.19
CA VAL A 354 -7.40 -5.87 13.67
C VAL A 354 -7.32 -5.88 12.13
N ALA A 355 -7.43 -7.08 11.54
CA ALA A 355 -8.03 -7.33 10.24
C ALA A 355 -8.25 -8.84 10.02
N ALA A 356 -8.78 -9.54 11.02
CA ALA A 356 -9.24 -10.94 10.90
C ALA A 356 -10.25 -11.34 12.01
N GLY A 357 -11.01 -10.38 12.55
CA GLY A 357 -11.78 -10.58 13.79
C GLY A 357 -13.16 -9.93 13.82
N ALA A 358 -13.87 -9.92 12.70
CA ALA A 358 -15.26 -9.44 12.64
C ALA A 358 -16.23 -10.40 11.90
N VAL A 359 -15.88 -11.68 11.77
CA VAL A 359 -16.80 -12.71 11.23
C VAL A 359 -16.99 -13.92 12.18
N ALA A 360 -16.19 -14.06 13.25
CA ALA A 360 -16.20 -15.25 14.11
C ALA A 360 -16.85 -15.07 15.49
N LEU A 361 -17.80 -14.14 15.66
CA LEU A 361 -18.62 -14.02 16.89
C LEU A 361 -20.14 -14.01 16.64
N ALA A 362 -20.58 -14.41 15.43
CA ALA A 362 -21.98 -14.75 15.15
C ALA A 362 -22.22 -16.26 14.95
N ALA A 363 -21.17 -17.10 15.02
CA ALA A 363 -21.28 -18.53 14.74
C ALA A 363 -21.18 -19.47 15.97
N ALA A 364 -20.98 -18.94 17.19
CA ALA A 364 -20.80 -19.75 18.40
C ALA A 364 -21.97 -19.64 19.42
N ALA A 365 -23.08 -19.00 19.07
CA ALA A 365 -24.29 -18.92 19.92
C ALA A 365 -25.43 -19.87 19.49
N LEU A 366 -25.19 -20.77 18.52
CA LEU A 366 -26.20 -21.72 18.03
C LEU A 366 -25.83 -23.21 18.20
N ALA A 367 -24.75 -23.53 18.90
CA ALA A 367 -24.29 -24.91 19.10
C ALA A 367 -24.44 -25.43 20.55
N SER A 368 -25.27 -24.79 21.39
CA SER A 368 -25.53 -25.25 22.77
C SER A 368 -27.02 -25.29 23.18
N SER A 369 -27.95 -25.33 22.20
CA SER A 369 -29.38 -25.51 22.50
C SER A 369 -29.98 -26.83 21.97
N TRP A 370 -29.15 -27.82 21.65
CA TRP A 370 -29.59 -29.21 21.47
C TRP A 370 -28.69 -30.11 22.33
N GLY A 371 -29.17 -30.35 23.54
CA GLY A 371 -28.62 -31.20 24.59
C GLY A 371 -29.62 -31.24 25.73
#